data_AF-A0A259NRW8-F1
#
_entry.id   AF-A0A259NRW8-F1
#
_cell.length_a   1.000
_cell.length_b   1.000
_cell.length_c   1.000
_cell.angle_alpha   90.00
_cell.angle_beta   90.00
_cell.angle_gamma   90.00
#
_symmetry.space_group_name_H-M   'P 1'
#
loop_
_entity.id
_entity.type
_entity.pdbx_description
1 polymer ?
#
loop_
_entity_poly.entity_id
_entity_poly.type
_entity_poly.pdbx_seq_one_letter_code
_entity_poly.pdbx_strand_id
1 'polypeptide(L)'
;MKKLVLPLALLSLAACTSATREVVNKPVTSQPAVSATLAQPQEKSLKRVVAIARFSDETKRGNAFLVDNNADRLGKQASDILAARLTETQKFIMLERADLDKVLREQSFSGAEVKSIGSDYLIVGSVSEFGRSTNSEVGVFSRNKIQTATATVNVRLINTRTGQVVYSEEATGEARVEANTVLGVGERAAYDTAINDRALSAAISKLVSNITENLLDAPWQAYLVSKQGNNFLMTGGKSQGIQLNDTFAVATQGEQVRNPQTGLFITLPGNDVAVLRVVGFVGEGDNELSVCQLVSGSLDGTDLQQLVVKEQGKV
;
A
#
# COMPACT_ATOMS: atom_id res chain seq x y z
N MET A 1 70.10 -34.17 -57.69
CA MET A 1 68.79 -34.37 -58.34
C MET A 1 67.89 -35.18 -57.43
N LYS A 2 66.58 -34.89 -57.49
CA LYS A 2 65.43 -35.56 -56.84
C LYS A 2 65.10 -35.15 -55.40
N LYS A 3 64.21 -34.15 -55.36
CA LYS A 3 63.30 -33.78 -54.28
C LYS A 3 62.34 -34.94 -54.01
N LEU A 4 61.99 -35.18 -52.75
CA LEU A 4 60.70 -35.77 -52.41
C LEU A 4 60.16 -35.10 -51.15
N VAL A 5 59.14 -34.28 -51.37
CA VAL A 5 58.38 -33.51 -50.39
C VAL A 5 57.30 -34.44 -49.85
N LEU A 6 57.26 -34.65 -48.53
CA LEU A 6 56.18 -35.37 -47.85
C LEU A 6 55.12 -34.36 -47.39
N PRO A 7 53.83 -34.50 -47.76
CA PRO A 7 52.83 -33.50 -47.43
C PRO A 7 52.36 -33.67 -45.99
N LEU A 8 52.47 -32.58 -45.23
CA LEU A 8 51.82 -32.40 -43.93
C LEU A 8 50.31 -32.28 -44.18
N ALA A 9 49.57 -33.34 -43.88
CA ALA A 9 48.12 -33.34 -43.89
C ALA A 9 47.60 -32.44 -42.76
N LEU A 10 47.37 -31.17 -43.09
CA LEU A 10 46.63 -30.22 -42.26
C LEU A 10 45.16 -30.68 -42.28
N LEU A 11 44.78 -31.53 -41.33
CA LEU A 11 43.39 -31.88 -41.08
C LEU A 11 42.70 -30.62 -40.53
N SER A 12 42.01 -29.90 -41.42
CA SER A 12 41.14 -28.80 -41.08
C SER A 12 40.00 -29.33 -40.19
N LEU A 13 40.14 -29.14 -38.87
CA LEU A 13 39.00 -29.10 -37.97
C LEU A 13 38.15 -27.89 -38.39
N ALA A 14 37.27 -28.08 -39.35
CA ALA A 14 36.03 -27.33 -39.45
C ALA A 14 35.16 -27.74 -38.25
N ALA A 15 35.59 -27.36 -37.05
CA ALA A 15 34.72 -27.30 -35.90
C ALA A 15 33.67 -26.25 -36.25
N CYS A 16 32.46 -26.72 -36.54
CA CYS A 16 31.27 -25.91 -36.45
C CYS A 16 31.28 -25.29 -35.05
N THR A 17 31.79 -24.08 -34.94
CA THR A 17 31.54 -23.19 -33.82
C THR A 17 30.06 -22.86 -33.92
N SER A 18 29.22 -23.74 -33.37
CA SER A 18 27.92 -23.37 -32.87
C SER A 18 28.18 -22.43 -31.71
N ALA A 19 28.48 -21.16 -32.03
CA ALA A 19 28.46 -20.07 -31.09
C ALA A 19 27.05 -20.03 -30.53
N THR A 20 26.86 -20.68 -29.39
CA THR A 20 25.65 -20.57 -28.60
C THR A 20 25.61 -19.10 -28.22
N ARG A 21 24.72 -18.34 -28.87
CA ARG A 21 24.45 -16.96 -28.48
C ARG A 21 24.13 -16.98 -26.99
N GLU A 22 24.99 -16.40 -26.17
CA GLU A 22 24.61 -16.01 -24.83
C GLU A 22 23.41 -15.07 -24.99
N VAL A 23 22.22 -15.59 -24.68
CA VAL A 23 21.14 -14.72 -24.24
C VAL A 23 21.58 -14.29 -22.85
N VAL A 24 22.38 -13.23 -22.80
CA VAL A 24 22.55 -12.44 -21.59
C VAL A 24 21.14 -11.95 -21.28
N ASN A 25 20.45 -12.64 -20.36
CA ASN A 25 19.27 -12.09 -19.73
C ASN A 25 19.76 -10.85 -19.02
N LYS A 26 19.63 -9.70 -19.69
CA LYS A 26 19.73 -8.40 -19.03
C LYS A 26 18.83 -8.51 -17.82
N PRO A 27 19.27 -8.09 -16.62
CA PRO A 27 18.38 -8.04 -15.48
C PRO A 27 17.12 -7.34 -15.96
N VAL A 28 15.96 -7.98 -15.74
CA VAL A 28 14.68 -7.34 -16.01
C VAL A 28 14.67 -6.15 -15.08
N THR A 29 15.12 -5.00 -15.58
CA THR A 29 14.85 -3.71 -15.00
C THR A 29 13.36 -3.53 -15.22
N SER A 30 12.55 -4.18 -14.38
CA SER A 30 11.18 -3.76 -14.17
C SER A 30 11.34 -2.36 -13.63
N GLN A 31 11.30 -1.38 -14.52
CA GLN A 31 11.03 -0.02 -14.11
C GLN A 31 9.81 -0.13 -13.19
N PRO A 32 9.84 0.45 -11.98
CA PRO A 32 8.65 0.50 -11.14
C PRO A 32 7.54 1.02 -12.04
N ALA A 33 6.52 0.20 -12.27
CA ALA A 33 5.34 0.65 -12.97
C ALA A 33 4.75 1.75 -12.09
N VAL A 34 5.09 2.99 -12.41
CA VAL A 34 4.51 4.16 -11.76
C VAL A 34 3.02 4.08 -12.03
N SER A 35 2.25 3.83 -10.97
CA SER A 35 0.80 3.74 -11.09
C SER A 35 0.27 5.00 -11.76
N ALA A 36 -0.71 4.83 -12.66
CA ALA A 36 -1.26 5.92 -13.48
C ALA A 36 -1.83 7.08 -12.64
N THR A 37 -2.09 6.83 -11.35
CA THR A 37 -2.52 7.81 -10.35
C THR A 37 -1.50 8.91 -10.06
N LEU A 38 -0.19 8.70 -10.29
CA LEU A 38 0.84 9.73 -10.07
C LEU A 38 0.89 10.80 -11.19
N ALA A 39 0.24 10.55 -12.33
CA ALA A 39 0.24 11.44 -13.50
C ALA A 39 -1.07 12.22 -13.67
N GLN A 40 -2.08 11.97 -12.82
CA GLN A 40 -3.37 12.66 -12.87
C GLN A 40 -3.36 13.93 -12.01
N PRO A 41 -4.20 14.93 -12.35
CA PRO A 41 -4.41 16.10 -11.50
C PRO A 41 -4.71 15.67 -10.07
N GLN A 42 -4.19 16.39 -9.07
CA GLN A 42 -4.40 16.08 -7.66
C GLN A 42 -5.91 16.07 -7.36
N GLU A 43 -6.53 14.88 -7.43
CA GLU A 43 -7.95 14.72 -7.17
C GLU A 43 -8.23 15.05 -5.71
N LYS A 44 -9.31 15.82 -5.50
CA LYS A 44 -9.85 16.12 -4.18
C LYS A 44 -10.17 14.80 -3.49
N SER A 45 -9.33 14.40 -2.56
CA SER A 45 -9.45 13.13 -1.84
C SER A 45 -9.06 13.37 -0.39
N LEU A 46 -9.96 13.03 0.53
CA LEU A 46 -9.64 13.09 1.94
C LEU A 46 -8.83 11.87 2.32
N LYS A 47 -7.84 12.08 3.20
CA LYS A 47 -7.04 10.99 3.72
C LYS A 47 -7.95 10.12 4.57
N ARG A 48 -7.86 8.81 4.40
CA ARG A 48 -8.67 7.86 5.18
C ARG A 48 -7.93 7.51 6.47
N VAL A 49 -8.62 7.50 7.60
CA VAL A 49 -8.03 7.06 8.87
C VAL A 49 -8.08 5.54 8.93
N VAL A 50 -6.92 4.89 8.88
CA VAL A 50 -6.80 3.44 8.85
C VAL A 50 -5.84 2.96 9.93
N ALA A 51 -6.03 1.73 10.38
CA ALA A 51 -5.11 1.11 11.32
C ALA A 51 -4.84 -0.34 10.93
N ILE A 52 -3.60 -0.82 11.10
CA ILE A 52 -3.26 -2.22 10.87
C ILE A 52 -3.53 -2.97 12.17
N ALA A 53 -4.58 -3.81 12.20
CA ALA A 53 -4.97 -4.55 13.40
C ALA A 53 -4.03 -5.72 13.66
N ARG A 54 -3.70 -6.47 12.62
CA ARG A 54 -2.79 -7.62 12.71
C ARG A 54 -2.18 -7.93 11.36
N PHE A 55 -1.01 -8.53 11.41
CA PHE A 55 -0.35 -9.12 10.26
C PHE A 55 0.33 -10.41 10.70
N SER A 56 -0.14 -11.57 10.21
CA SER A 56 0.36 -12.87 10.65
C SER A 56 1.25 -13.59 9.64
N ASP A 57 2.21 -14.38 10.10
CA ASP A 57 2.89 -15.41 9.30
C ASP A 57 2.06 -16.70 9.27
N GLU A 58 1.42 -16.96 8.12
CA GLU A 58 0.63 -18.18 7.87
C GLU A 58 1.40 -19.19 7.01
N THR A 59 2.70 -19.00 6.84
CA THR A 59 3.52 -19.84 5.97
C THR A 59 3.73 -21.21 6.62
N LYS A 60 3.88 -22.26 5.79
CA LYS A 60 4.10 -23.64 6.24
C LYS A 60 5.34 -23.84 7.13
N ARG A 61 6.18 -22.82 7.30
CA ARG A 61 7.37 -22.81 8.17
C ARG A 61 7.01 -22.52 9.65
N GLY A 62 5.84 -21.96 9.93
CA GLY A 62 5.40 -21.51 11.26
C GLY A 62 4.99 -22.62 12.26
N ASN A 63 4.85 -23.88 11.82
CA ASN A 63 4.36 -24.98 12.67
C ASN A 63 5.44 -25.69 13.51
N ALA A 64 6.52 -25.00 13.90
CA ALA A 64 7.41 -25.54 14.90
C ALA A 64 6.74 -25.35 16.28
N PHE A 65 6.31 -26.45 16.89
CA PHE A 65 5.62 -26.60 18.18
C PHE A 65 6.27 -25.87 19.39
N LEU A 66 7.40 -25.18 19.21
CA LEU A 66 8.22 -24.52 20.24
C LEU A 66 8.39 -23.00 20.01
N VAL A 67 7.62 -22.40 19.10
CA VAL A 67 7.73 -20.98 18.78
C VAL A 67 6.90 -20.17 19.78
N ASP A 68 7.61 -19.47 20.66
CA ASP A 68 7.10 -18.54 21.68
C ASP A 68 6.04 -17.58 21.10
N ASN A 69 5.06 -17.17 21.91
CA ASN A 69 3.91 -16.32 21.49
C ASN A 69 4.32 -14.90 20.99
N ASN A 70 5.62 -14.63 20.91
CA ASN A 70 6.25 -13.35 20.55
C ASN A 70 7.10 -13.41 19.26
N ALA A 71 6.97 -14.48 18.48
CA ALA A 71 7.95 -14.84 17.44
C ALA A 71 7.47 -14.67 15.98
N ASP A 72 6.37 -13.96 15.73
CA ASP A 72 5.92 -13.62 14.38
C ASP A 72 6.72 -12.45 13.78
N ARG A 73 8.01 -12.70 13.51
CA ARG A 73 8.93 -11.70 12.95
C ARG A 73 8.58 -11.34 11.50
N LEU A 74 8.09 -12.31 10.73
CA LEU A 74 7.75 -12.12 9.31
C LEU A 74 6.46 -11.31 9.17
N GLY A 75 5.43 -11.63 9.95
CA GLY A 75 4.19 -10.84 10.02
C GLY A 75 4.48 -9.41 10.46
N LYS A 76 5.30 -9.23 11.51
CA LYS A 76 5.72 -7.88 11.95
C LYS A 76 6.46 -7.11 10.85
N GLN A 77 7.44 -7.72 10.20
CA GLN A 77 8.18 -7.09 9.11
C GLN A 77 7.25 -6.67 7.97
N ALA A 78 6.29 -7.53 7.60
CA ALA A 78 5.31 -7.22 6.58
C ALA A 78 4.37 -6.07 7.00
N SER A 79 3.94 -6.03 8.26
CA SER A 79 3.16 -4.92 8.83
C SER A 79 3.92 -3.59 8.73
N ASP A 80 5.19 -3.56 9.12
CA ASP A 80 6.02 -2.36 9.13
C ASP A 80 6.24 -1.83 7.70
N ILE A 81 6.52 -2.73 6.75
CA ILE A 81 6.67 -2.36 5.32
C ILE A 81 5.34 -1.82 4.78
N LEU A 82 4.21 -2.47 5.09
CA LEU A 82 2.89 -2.01 4.65
C LEU A 82 2.55 -0.62 5.21
N ALA A 83 2.78 -0.40 6.51
CA ALA A 83 2.56 0.88 7.15
C ALA A 83 3.38 1.98 6.47
N ALA A 84 4.68 1.76 6.27
CA ALA A 84 5.56 2.71 5.62
C ALA A 84 5.08 3.06 4.20
N ARG A 85 4.74 2.05 3.39
CA ARG A 85 4.29 2.28 2.00
C ARG A 85 2.93 2.96 1.93
N LEU A 86 1.99 2.65 2.82
CA LEU A 86 0.72 3.36 2.90
C LEU A 86 0.92 4.83 3.31
N THR A 87 1.79 5.11 4.28
CA THR A 87 2.14 6.48 4.66
C THR A 87 2.79 7.26 3.52
N GLU A 88 3.69 6.63 2.75
CA GLU A 88 4.33 7.23 1.57
C GLU A 88 3.33 7.68 0.50
N THR A 89 2.17 7.01 0.37
CA THR A 89 1.13 7.44 -0.58
C THR A 89 0.51 8.79 -0.23
N GLN A 90 0.63 9.24 1.02
CA GLN A 90 -0.06 10.41 1.58
C GLN A 90 -1.60 10.36 1.46
N LYS A 91 -2.18 9.19 1.18
CA LYS A 91 -3.64 8.99 1.07
C LYS A 91 -4.29 8.47 2.35
N PHE A 92 -3.48 8.11 3.35
CA PHE A 92 -3.94 7.49 4.59
C PHE A 92 -3.37 8.21 5.80
N ILE A 93 -4.18 8.32 6.85
CA ILE A 93 -3.75 8.66 8.21
C ILE A 93 -3.64 7.33 8.95
N MET A 94 -2.42 6.91 9.27
CA MET A 94 -2.15 5.63 9.92
C MET A 94 -2.26 5.79 11.44
N LEU A 95 -3.08 4.94 12.07
CA LEU A 95 -3.10 4.79 13.52
C LEU A 95 -2.33 3.55 13.95
N GLU A 96 -1.50 3.71 14.98
CA GLU A 96 -0.71 2.61 15.55
C GLU A 96 -1.59 1.71 16.42
N ARG A 97 -1.49 0.39 16.23
CA ARG A 97 -2.24 -0.62 17.00
C ARG A 97 -1.35 -1.72 17.54
N ALA A 98 -0.31 -2.11 16.80
CA ALA A 98 0.62 -3.15 17.24
C ALA A 98 1.40 -2.69 18.49
N ASP A 99 1.72 -1.40 18.56
CA ASP A 99 2.45 -0.81 19.68
C ASP A 99 1.59 0.14 20.54
N LEU A 100 0.26 -0.03 20.52
CA LEU A 100 -0.67 0.85 21.25
C LEU A 100 -0.36 0.94 22.75
N ASP A 101 -0.03 -0.18 23.41
CA ASP A 101 0.32 -0.18 24.83
C ASP A 101 1.57 0.64 25.15
N LYS A 102 2.50 0.77 24.19
CA LYS A 102 3.67 1.64 24.33
C LYS A 102 3.25 3.10 24.20
N VAL A 103 2.40 3.42 23.21
CA VAL A 103 1.85 4.76 22.99
C VAL A 103 1.04 5.24 24.20
N LEU A 104 0.16 4.40 24.75
CA LEU A 104 -0.68 4.73 25.91
C LEU A 104 0.17 5.01 27.16
N ARG A 105 1.24 4.23 27.37
CA ARG A 105 2.21 4.50 28.46
C ARG A 105 2.89 5.85 28.27
N GLU A 106 3.33 6.18 27.06
CA GLU A 106 3.95 7.48 26.78
C GLU A 106 2.98 8.65 27.03
N GLN A 107 1.73 8.52 26.57
CA GLN A 107 0.69 9.52 26.82
C GLN A 107 0.44 9.73 28.32
N SER A 108 0.48 8.65 29.11
CA SER A 108 0.30 8.75 30.57
C SER A 108 1.40 9.56 31.27
N PHE A 109 2.63 9.58 30.73
CA PHE A 109 3.72 10.40 31.27
C PHE A 109 3.52 11.89 30.98
N SER A 110 2.86 12.23 29.87
CA SER A 110 2.57 13.61 29.50
C SER A 110 1.48 14.29 30.35
N GLY A 111 0.75 13.53 31.17
CA GLY A 111 -0.42 14.01 31.91
C GLY A 111 -1.61 14.39 31.02
N ALA A 112 -1.51 14.14 29.70
CA ALA A 112 -2.60 14.36 28.76
C ALA A 112 -3.70 13.30 28.95
N GLU A 113 -4.95 13.72 28.76
CA GLU A 113 -6.08 12.79 28.68
C GLU A 113 -5.86 11.82 27.52
N VAL A 114 -5.81 10.53 27.83
CA VAL A 114 -5.63 9.45 26.85
C VAL A 114 -6.86 9.41 25.95
N LYS A 115 -6.79 10.08 24.81
CA LYS A 115 -7.87 10.09 23.80
C LYS A 115 -7.67 8.94 22.84
N SER A 116 -8.55 7.94 22.92
CA SER A 116 -8.58 6.83 21.98
C SER A 116 -9.21 7.27 20.66
N ILE A 117 -8.38 7.44 19.63
CA ILE A 117 -8.85 7.73 18.27
C ILE A 117 -9.21 6.42 17.58
N GLY A 118 -10.43 6.34 17.04
CA GLY A 118 -10.89 5.22 16.21
C GLY A 118 -10.41 5.38 14.77
N SER A 119 -10.18 4.27 14.06
CA SER A 119 -10.01 4.29 12.60
C SER A 119 -11.33 4.00 11.90
N ASP A 120 -11.50 4.52 10.68
CA ASP A 120 -12.66 4.19 9.83
C ASP A 120 -12.55 2.78 9.27
N TYR A 121 -11.31 2.36 9.00
CA TYR A 121 -11.01 1.03 8.50
C TYR A 121 -9.90 0.35 9.31
N LEU A 122 -10.00 -0.97 9.38
CA LEU A 122 -8.96 -1.85 9.89
C LEU A 122 -8.40 -2.69 8.75
N ILE A 123 -7.08 -2.70 8.66
CA ILE A 123 -6.32 -3.56 7.76
C ILE A 123 -5.94 -4.81 8.54
N VAL A 124 -6.28 -5.96 8.00
CA VAL A 124 -5.89 -7.27 8.51
C VAL A 124 -5.16 -8.01 7.41
N GLY A 125 -3.89 -8.37 7.66
CA GLY A 125 -3.07 -9.05 6.68
C GLY A 125 -2.46 -10.35 7.16
N SER A 126 -1.88 -11.09 6.21
CA SER A 126 -1.00 -12.21 6.49
C SER A 126 -0.05 -12.49 5.32
N VAL A 127 1.10 -13.08 5.64
CA VAL A 127 2.00 -13.69 4.64
C VAL A 127 1.58 -15.16 4.49
N SER A 128 1.04 -15.53 3.33
CA SER A 128 0.58 -16.90 3.04
C SER A 128 1.67 -17.76 2.42
N GLU A 129 2.61 -17.14 1.70
CA GLU A 129 3.74 -17.82 1.10
C GLU A 129 5.03 -17.03 1.32
N PHE A 130 6.10 -17.72 1.70
CA PHE A 130 7.43 -17.14 1.83
C PHE A 130 8.50 -18.20 1.61
N GLY A 131 9.00 -18.24 0.38
CA GLY A 131 9.84 -19.32 -0.11
C GLY A 131 10.99 -18.82 -0.96
N ARG A 132 12.00 -19.68 -1.10
CA ARG A 132 13.06 -19.48 -2.07
C ARG A 132 13.34 -20.80 -2.77
N SER A 133 13.43 -20.75 -4.08
CA SER A 133 13.89 -21.85 -4.92
C SER A 133 15.27 -21.53 -5.50
N THR A 134 16.03 -22.56 -5.83
CA THR A 134 17.32 -22.41 -6.49
C THR A 134 17.38 -23.38 -7.64
N ASN A 135 17.46 -22.85 -8.84
CA ASN A 135 17.64 -23.60 -10.07
C ASN A 135 19.09 -23.46 -10.53
N SER A 136 19.65 -24.51 -11.09
CA SER A 136 21.00 -24.50 -11.63
C SER A 136 21.00 -25.11 -13.02
N GLU A 137 21.39 -24.32 -14.00
CA GLU A 137 21.56 -24.76 -15.38
C GLU A 137 23.05 -25.07 -15.58
N VAL A 138 23.34 -26.26 -16.09
CA VAL A 138 24.71 -26.74 -16.29
C VAL A 138 24.92 -26.99 -17.77
N GLY A 139 25.83 -26.22 -18.38
CA GLY A 139 26.37 -26.43 -19.71
C GLY A 139 27.73 -27.14 -19.66
N VAL A 140 28.28 -27.46 -20.84
CA VAL A 140 29.59 -28.16 -20.97
C VAL A 140 30.73 -27.33 -20.36
N PHE A 141 30.66 -25.99 -20.49
CA PHE A 141 31.69 -25.06 -20.00
C PHE A 141 31.13 -23.93 -19.14
N SER A 142 29.83 -23.94 -18.87
CA SER A 142 29.13 -22.88 -18.12
C SER A 142 28.25 -23.47 -17.03
N ARG A 143 28.04 -22.69 -15.97
CA ARG A 143 27.10 -22.98 -14.89
C ARG A 143 26.38 -21.70 -14.54
N ASN A 144 25.05 -21.71 -14.66
CA ASN A 144 24.21 -20.61 -14.23
C ASN A 144 23.43 -21.03 -12.98
N LYS A 145 23.53 -20.26 -11.90
CA LYS A 145 22.77 -20.47 -10.67
C LYS A 145 21.76 -19.35 -10.52
N ILE A 146 20.49 -19.71 -10.55
CA ILE A 146 19.35 -18.79 -10.43
C ILE A 146 18.70 -19.04 -9.07
N GLN A 147 18.61 -18.01 -8.24
CA GLN A 147 17.86 -18.01 -7.00
C GLN A 147 16.62 -17.15 -7.18
N THR A 148 15.44 -17.70 -6.90
CA THR A 148 14.17 -16.97 -6.95
C THR A 148 13.53 -17.02 -5.57
N ALA A 149 13.30 -15.87 -4.96
CA ALA A 149 12.48 -15.74 -3.77
C ALA A 149 11.08 -15.29 -4.15
N THR A 150 10.08 -15.85 -3.47
CA THR A 150 8.67 -15.58 -3.69
C THR A 150 8.01 -15.31 -2.35
N ALA A 151 7.19 -14.27 -2.31
CA ALA A 151 6.35 -13.95 -1.17
C ALA A 151 4.93 -13.66 -1.64
N THR A 152 3.94 -14.23 -0.97
CA THR A 152 2.52 -13.96 -1.24
C THR A 152 1.88 -13.41 0.03
N VAL A 153 1.17 -12.30 -0.13
CA VAL A 153 0.58 -11.53 0.96
C VAL A 153 -0.91 -11.34 0.70
N ASN A 154 -1.70 -11.57 1.73
CA ASN A 154 -3.14 -11.37 1.75
C ASN A 154 -3.49 -10.18 2.62
N VAL A 155 -4.39 -9.31 2.17
CA VAL A 155 -4.91 -8.17 2.95
C VAL A 155 -6.42 -8.08 2.81
N ARG A 156 -7.07 -7.77 3.93
CA ARG A 156 -8.49 -7.41 4.01
C ARG A 156 -8.63 -6.04 4.65
N LEU A 157 -9.52 -5.22 4.07
CA LEU A 157 -9.95 -3.98 4.67
C LEU A 157 -11.36 -4.15 5.26
N ILE A 158 -11.49 -3.81 6.53
CA ILE A 158 -12.72 -3.97 7.32
C ILE A 158 -13.22 -2.59 7.73
N ASN A 159 -14.47 -2.25 7.42
CA ASN A 159 -15.10 -1.05 7.94
C ASN A 159 -15.41 -1.23 9.43
N THR A 160 -14.90 -0.34 10.29
CA THR A 160 -15.02 -0.50 11.76
C THR A 160 -16.44 -0.27 12.29
N ARG A 161 -17.25 0.49 11.56
CA ARG A 161 -18.64 0.78 11.94
C ARG A 161 -19.56 -0.39 11.66
N THR A 162 -19.34 -1.10 10.54
CA THR A 162 -20.23 -2.19 10.10
C THR A 162 -19.65 -3.58 10.33
N GLY A 163 -18.34 -3.71 10.55
CA GLY A 163 -17.62 -4.98 10.61
C GLY A 163 -17.48 -5.67 9.25
N GLN A 164 -17.90 -5.04 8.15
CA GLN A 164 -17.87 -5.62 6.82
C GLN A 164 -16.47 -5.57 6.21
N VAL A 165 -16.04 -6.68 5.59
CA VAL A 165 -14.89 -6.66 4.68
C VAL A 165 -15.32 -5.92 3.40
N VAL A 166 -14.81 -4.70 3.22
CA VAL A 166 -15.15 -3.86 2.06
C VAL A 166 -14.22 -4.13 0.87
N TYR A 167 -13.04 -4.68 1.14
CA TYR A 167 -12.05 -5.01 0.12
C TYR A 167 -11.15 -6.16 0.61
N SER A 168 -10.70 -7.00 -0.31
CA SER A 168 -9.76 -8.09 -0.05
C SER A 168 -8.91 -8.30 -1.30
N GLU A 169 -7.61 -8.48 -1.10
CA GLU A 169 -6.65 -8.63 -2.19
C GLU A 169 -5.54 -9.61 -1.77
N GLU A 170 -5.05 -10.38 -2.74
CA GLU A 170 -3.84 -11.17 -2.63
C GLU A 170 -2.82 -10.66 -3.65
N ALA A 171 -1.57 -10.49 -3.24
CA ALA A 171 -0.49 -10.18 -4.17
C ALA A 171 0.75 -11.02 -3.90
N THR A 172 1.35 -11.46 -5.00
CA THR A 172 2.64 -12.14 -5.02
C THR A 172 3.72 -11.21 -5.54
N GLY A 173 4.88 -11.26 -4.88
CA GLY A 173 6.11 -10.59 -5.26
C GLY A 173 7.24 -11.60 -5.43
N GLU A 174 8.10 -11.34 -6.41
CA GLU A 174 9.24 -12.18 -6.72
C GLU A 174 10.52 -11.35 -6.79
N ALA A 175 11.62 -11.94 -6.35
CA ALA A 175 12.96 -11.37 -6.53
C ALA A 175 13.90 -12.46 -7.01
N ARG A 176 14.71 -12.14 -8.02
CA ARG A 176 15.61 -13.08 -8.69
C ARG A 176 17.05 -12.58 -8.65
N VAL A 177 17.98 -13.49 -8.33
CA VAL A 177 19.42 -13.26 -8.39
C VAL A 177 20.03 -14.38 -9.23
N GLU A 178 20.82 -14.00 -10.23
CA GLU A 178 21.52 -14.93 -11.13
C GLU A 178 23.03 -14.80 -10.93
N ALA A 179 23.74 -15.92 -11.06
CA ALA A 179 25.20 -15.92 -11.11
C ALA A 179 25.68 -16.92 -12.15
N ASN A 180 26.45 -16.42 -13.11
CA ASN A 180 27.00 -17.19 -14.20
C ASN A 180 28.50 -17.42 -13.99
N THR A 181 28.95 -18.66 -14.18
CA THR A 181 30.35 -19.06 -14.16
C THR A 181 30.69 -19.77 -15.46
N VAL A 182 31.68 -19.27 -16.20
CA VAL A 182 32.18 -19.87 -17.45
C VAL A 182 33.65 -20.26 -17.27
N LEU A 183 33.98 -21.52 -17.53
CA LEU A 183 35.36 -22.05 -17.38
C LEU A 183 36.00 -21.75 -16.00
N GLY A 184 35.19 -21.71 -14.94
CA GLY A 184 35.64 -21.40 -13.58
C GLY A 184 35.84 -19.91 -13.28
N VAL A 185 35.59 -19.03 -14.25
CA VAL A 185 35.63 -17.57 -14.12
C VAL A 185 34.20 -17.03 -14.17
N GLY A 186 33.81 -16.21 -13.18
CA GLY A 186 32.49 -15.58 -13.15
C GLY A 186 32.01 -15.28 -11.74
N GLU A 187 30.78 -14.79 -11.66
CA GLU A 187 30.16 -14.44 -10.40
C GLU A 187 29.79 -15.72 -9.63
N ARG A 188 30.07 -15.72 -8.32
CA ARG A 188 29.52 -16.71 -7.40
C ARG A 188 28.36 -16.03 -6.70
N ALA A 189 27.14 -16.52 -6.90
CA ALA A 189 26.00 -16.09 -6.08
C ALA A 189 26.29 -16.48 -4.63
N ALA A 190 26.82 -15.54 -3.85
CA ALA A 190 26.81 -15.61 -2.41
C ALA A 190 25.35 -15.70 -1.93
N TYR A 191 25.17 -16.20 -0.72
CA TYR A 191 23.85 -16.19 -0.10
C TYR A 191 23.45 -14.73 0.13
N ASP A 192 22.59 -14.18 -0.74
CA ASP A 192 22.00 -12.86 -0.56
C ASP A 192 20.77 -13.01 0.35
N THR A 193 20.89 -12.62 1.62
CA THR A 193 19.78 -12.62 2.58
C THR A 193 18.66 -11.68 2.16
N ALA A 194 18.96 -10.62 1.41
CA ALA A 194 18.02 -9.56 1.08
C ALA A 194 17.04 -9.93 -0.04
N ILE A 195 17.29 -11.03 -0.78
CA ILE A 195 16.38 -11.46 -1.86
C ILE A 195 14.96 -11.73 -1.35
N ASN A 196 14.84 -12.27 -0.13
CA ASN A 196 13.55 -12.54 0.50
C ASN A 196 12.83 -11.24 0.86
N ASP A 197 13.56 -10.25 1.40
CA ASP A 197 13.01 -8.94 1.74
C ASP A 197 12.54 -8.20 0.48
N ARG A 198 13.26 -8.33 -0.64
CA ARG A 198 12.86 -7.77 -1.94
C ARG A 198 11.55 -8.39 -2.43
N ALA A 199 11.40 -9.71 -2.34
CA ALA A 199 10.18 -10.39 -2.76
C ALA A 199 8.96 -9.96 -1.91
N LEU A 200 9.12 -9.91 -0.58
CA LEU A 200 8.09 -9.42 0.33
C LEU A 200 7.72 -7.96 0.06
N SER A 201 8.72 -7.11 -0.11
CA SER A 201 8.51 -5.69 -0.42
C SER A 201 7.81 -5.50 -1.78
N ALA A 202 8.15 -6.31 -2.79
CA ALA A 202 7.47 -6.29 -4.08
C ALA A 202 5.99 -6.67 -3.96
N ALA A 203 5.66 -7.72 -3.18
CA ALA A 203 4.29 -8.16 -2.94
C ALA A 203 3.46 -7.04 -2.27
N ILE A 204 4.01 -6.43 -1.22
CA ILE A 204 3.34 -5.34 -0.49
C ILE A 204 3.20 -4.09 -1.35
N SER A 205 4.21 -3.76 -2.16
CA SER A 205 4.13 -2.62 -3.09
C SER A 205 2.98 -2.77 -4.07
N LYS A 206 2.78 -3.99 -4.59
CA LYS A 206 1.66 -4.31 -5.47
C LYS A 206 0.32 -4.19 -4.74
N LEU A 207 0.21 -4.69 -3.50
CA LEU A 207 -0.99 -4.50 -2.67
C LEU A 207 -1.32 -3.02 -2.45
N VAL A 208 -0.32 -2.21 -2.11
CA VAL A 208 -0.53 -0.77 -1.86
C VAL A 208 -1.00 -0.05 -3.12
N SER A 209 -0.46 -0.39 -4.29
CA SER A 209 -0.97 0.14 -5.58
C SER A 209 -2.45 -0.21 -5.75
N ASN A 210 -2.80 -1.49 -5.59
CA ASN A 210 -4.17 -1.97 -5.78
C ASN A 210 -5.14 -1.37 -4.75
N ILE A 211 -4.74 -1.25 -3.49
CA ILE A 211 -5.52 -0.57 -2.45
C ILE A 211 -5.70 0.90 -2.81
N THR A 212 -4.66 1.59 -3.26
CA THR A 212 -4.75 3.01 -3.62
C THR A 212 -5.67 3.22 -4.83
N GLU A 213 -5.60 2.32 -5.81
CA GLU A 213 -6.44 2.40 -7.02
C GLU A 213 -7.90 2.07 -6.75
N ASN A 214 -8.20 1.00 -6.01
CA ASN A 214 -9.57 0.50 -5.86
C ASN A 214 -10.31 1.06 -4.64
N LEU A 215 -9.60 1.63 -3.67
CA LEU A 215 -10.20 2.07 -2.40
C LEU A 215 -10.41 3.59 -2.31
N LEU A 216 -9.82 4.35 -3.23
CA LEU A 216 -10.02 5.80 -3.33
C LEU A 216 -11.31 6.19 -4.06
N ASP A 217 -12.05 5.24 -4.64
CA ASP A 217 -13.32 5.49 -5.35
C ASP A 217 -14.50 5.85 -4.42
N ALA A 218 -14.32 5.75 -3.10
CA ALA A 218 -15.37 6.14 -2.17
C ALA A 218 -15.62 7.67 -2.21
N PRO A 219 -16.89 8.12 -2.22
CA PRO A 219 -17.22 9.52 -2.42
C PRO A 219 -16.54 10.42 -1.39
N TRP A 220 -16.06 11.56 -1.86
CA TRP A 220 -15.40 12.57 -1.04
C TRP A 220 -16.39 13.11 0.00
N GLN A 221 -15.99 13.13 1.28
CA GLN A 221 -16.84 13.58 2.38
C GLN A 221 -16.04 14.24 3.51
N ALA A 222 -16.24 15.53 3.73
CA ALA A 222 -15.67 16.30 4.83
C ALA A 222 -16.69 16.51 5.97
N TYR A 223 -16.20 17.02 7.11
CA TYR A 223 -16.99 17.31 8.31
C TYR A 223 -16.74 18.74 8.79
N LEU A 224 -17.75 19.32 9.45
CA LEU A 224 -17.62 20.62 10.11
C LEU A 224 -17.12 20.42 11.54
N VAL A 225 -16.03 21.10 11.88
CA VAL A 225 -15.36 20.99 13.18
C VAL A 225 -15.87 22.03 14.16
N SER A 226 -16.00 23.29 13.70
CA SER A 226 -16.48 24.39 14.55
C SER A 226 -16.96 25.58 13.72
N LYS A 227 -17.72 26.47 14.36
CA LYS A 227 -18.11 27.79 13.82
C LYS A 227 -17.36 28.87 14.60
N GLN A 228 -16.64 29.73 13.89
CA GLN A 228 -15.93 30.88 14.47
C GLN A 228 -16.42 32.17 13.80
N GLY A 229 -17.24 32.93 14.52
CA GLY A 229 -17.92 34.11 13.97
C GLY A 229 -18.80 33.73 12.79
N ASN A 230 -18.48 34.29 11.61
CA ASN A 230 -19.21 34.00 10.36
C ASN A 230 -18.57 32.90 9.51
N ASN A 231 -17.48 32.29 9.99
CA ASN A 231 -16.73 31.26 9.28
C ASN A 231 -16.98 29.89 9.91
N PHE A 232 -16.96 28.84 9.09
CA PHE A 232 -17.00 27.45 9.50
C PHE A 232 -15.63 26.80 9.23
N LEU A 233 -15.18 25.95 10.14
CA LEU A 233 -13.99 25.12 9.93
C LEU A 233 -14.41 23.75 9.43
N MET A 234 -13.86 23.35 8.30
CA MET A 234 -14.13 22.08 7.63
C MET A 234 -12.87 21.22 7.60
N THR A 235 -12.99 19.92 7.87
CA THR A 235 -11.89 18.97 7.67
C THR A 235 -11.49 18.92 6.20
N GLY A 236 -10.21 18.91 5.89
CA GLY A 236 -9.78 19.04 4.50
C GLY A 236 -9.00 20.30 4.30
N GLY A 237 -7.79 20.20 3.72
CA GLY A 237 -6.95 21.35 3.44
C GLY A 237 -6.41 21.39 2.01
N LYS A 238 -5.48 22.31 1.78
CA LYS A 238 -4.78 22.47 0.50
C LYS A 238 -4.00 21.21 0.13
N SER A 239 -3.42 20.51 1.10
CA SER A 239 -2.71 19.24 0.88
C SER A 239 -3.61 18.14 0.28
N GLN A 240 -4.93 18.29 0.41
CA GLN A 240 -5.94 17.33 -0.05
C GLN A 240 -6.62 17.76 -1.35
N GLY A 241 -6.03 18.74 -2.06
CA GLY A 241 -6.49 19.22 -3.35
C GLY A 241 -7.61 20.27 -3.29
N ILE A 242 -8.00 20.72 -2.08
CA ILE A 242 -8.99 21.79 -1.92
C ILE A 242 -8.36 23.12 -2.31
N GLN A 243 -9.09 23.92 -3.08
CA GLN A 243 -8.66 25.21 -3.58
C GLN A 243 -9.52 26.35 -3.02
N LEU A 244 -8.97 27.56 -3.04
CA LEU A 244 -9.74 28.76 -2.72
C LEU A 244 -10.90 28.91 -3.70
N ASN A 245 -12.06 29.30 -3.17
CA ASN A 245 -13.35 29.41 -3.87
C ASN A 245 -14.03 28.09 -4.25
N ASP A 246 -13.48 26.93 -3.86
CA ASP A 246 -14.22 25.68 -3.97
C ASP A 246 -15.54 25.76 -3.20
N THR A 247 -16.60 25.21 -3.80
CA THR A 247 -17.94 25.15 -3.19
C THR A 247 -18.33 23.72 -2.86
N PHE A 248 -18.88 23.54 -1.65
CA PHE A 248 -19.29 22.25 -1.15
C PHE A 248 -20.73 22.29 -0.66
N ALA A 249 -21.49 21.23 -0.92
CA ALA A 249 -22.82 21.04 -0.38
C ALA A 249 -22.70 20.48 1.04
N VAL A 250 -23.51 21.01 1.95
CA VAL A 250 -23.67 20.48 3.31
C VAL A 250 -25.00 19.77 3.35
N ALA A 251 -24.97 18.51 3.76
CA ALA A 251 -26.15 17.68 3.93
C ALA A 251 -26.25 17.17 5.37
N THR A 252 -27.46 16.85 5.82
CA THR A 252 -27.63 16.10 7.07
C THR A 252 -27.11 14.67 6.90
N GLN A 253 -26.73 14.05 8.01
CA GLN A 253 -26.53 12.60 8.02
C GLN A 253 -27.89 11.94 7.83
N GLY A 254 -28.04 11.09 6.81
CA GLY A 254 -29.30 10.41 6.58
C GLY A 254 -29.56 9.32 7.62
N GLU A 255 -30.83 8.95 7.76
CA GLU A 255 -31.27 7.97 8.75
C GLU A 255 -30.66 6.60 8.49
N GLN A 256 -30.41 5.85 9.57
CA GLN A 256 -29.94 4.48 9.48
C GLN A 256 -31.13 3.52 9.48
N VAL A 257 -31.33 2.82 8.36
CA VAL A 257 -32.34 1.77 8.25
C VAL A 257 -31.68 0.41 8.30
N ARG A 258 -32.25 -0.50 9.08
CA ARG A 258 -31.73 -1.87 9.19
C ARG A 258 -32.21 -2.71 8.00
N ASN A 259 -31.28 -3.26 7.23
CA ASN A 259 -31.58 -4.22 6.19
C ASN A 259 -32.09 -5.53 6.83
N PRO A 260 -33.31 -5.99 6.53
CA PRO A 260 -33.88 -7.18 7.16
C PRO A 260 -33.21 -8.49 6.71
N GLN A 261 -32.55 -8.51 5.55
CA GLN A 261 -31.88 -9.69 5.00
C GLN A 261 -30.48 -9.87 5.57
N THR A 262 -29.71 -8.79 5.69
CA THR A 262 -28.30 -8.84 6.13
C THR A 262 -28.11 -8.43 7.60
N GLY A 263 -29.11 -7.77 8.19
CA GLY A 263 -29.01 -7.18 9.53
C GLY A 263 -28.16 -5.91 9.59
N LEU A 264 -27.55 -5.49 8.47
CA LEU A 264 -26.68 -4.31 8.39
C LEU A 264 -27.48 -3.00 8.38
N PHE A 265 -26.90 -1.94 8.92
CA PHE A 265 -27.48 -0.59 8.81
C PHE A 265 -27.07 0.04 7.47
N ILE A 266 -28.07 0.53 6.74
CA ILE A 266 -27.92 1.33 5.52
C ILE A 266 -28.13 2.79 5.91
N THR A 267 -27.17 3.65 5.61
CA THR A 267 -27.34 5.10 5.76
C THR A 267 -28.06 5.63 4.53
N LEU A 268 -29.25 6.19 4.72
CA LEU A 268 -30.00 6.85 3.65
C LEU A 268 -29.27 8.15 3.21
N PRO A 269 -29.51 8.65 1.99
CA PRO A 269 -29.07 9.99 1.64
C PRO A 269 -29.76 11.00 2.56
N GLY A 270 -29.00 11.91 3.15
CA GLY A 270 -29.56 13.04 3.88
C GLY A 270 -30.01 14.15 2.94
N ASN A 271 -30.52 15.23 3.52
CA ASN A 271 -31.02 16.38 2.78
C ASN A 271 -29.95 17.47 2.71
N ASP A 272 -29.80 18.09 1.55
CA ASP A 272 -28.95 19.26 1.37
C ASP A 272 -29.54 20.46 2.14
N VAL A 273 -28.74 21.05 3.02
CA VAL A 273 -29.15 22.14 3.92
C VAL A 273 -28.45 23.47 3.64
N ALA A 274 -27.23 23.43 3.10
CA ALA A 274 -26.45 24.63 2.84
C ALA A 274 -25.37 24.42 1.77
N VAL A 275 -24.78 25.53 1.31
CA VAL A 275 -23.58 25.55 0.47
C VAL A 275 -22.51 26.41 1.14
N LEU A 276 -21.32 25.85 1.25
CA LEU A 276 -20.13 26.51 1.81
C LEU A 276 -19.11 26.80 0.70
N ARG A 277 -18.40 27.93 0.82
CA ARG A 277 -17.27 28.29 -0.04
C ARG A 277 -15.99 28.40 0.78
N VAL A 278 -14.90 27.82 0.28
CA VAL A 278 -13.57 27.92 0.91
C VAL A 278 -12.99 29.31 0.69
N VAL A 279 -12.60 29.97 1.78
CA VAL A 279 -12.01 31.32 1.80
C VAL A 279 -10.58 31.34 2.37
N GLY A 280 -10.12 30.24 2.97
CA GLY A 280 -8.79 30.14 3.53
C GLY A 280 -8.48 28.75 4.08
N PHE A 281 -7.27 28.57 4.60
CA PHE A 281 -6.81 27.33 5.22
C PHE A 281 -6.12 27.65 6.55
N VAL A 282 -6.21 26.74 7.52
CA VAL A 282 -5.51 26.82 8.80
C VAL A 282 -4.95 25.44 9.17
N GLY A 283 -3.90 25.41 9.98
CA GLY A 283 -3.28 24.17 10.42
C GLY A 283 -2.24 23.64 9.44
N GLU A 284 -1.60 22.53 9.82
CA GLU A 284 -0.51 21.90 9.07
C GLU A 284 -0.64 20.37 9.12
N GLY A 285 -0.11 19.70 8.10
CA GLY A 285 -0.09 18.24 8.01
C GLY A 285 -1.49 17.63 7.98
N ASP A 286 -1.73 16.62 8.83
CA ASP A 286 -3.02 15.91 8.89
C ASP A 286 -4.12 16.69 9.64
N ASN A 287 -3.76 17.81 10.29
CA ASN A 287 -4.69 18.68 10.99
C ASN A 287 -5.04 19.94 10.18
N GLU A 288 -4.84 19.91 8.86
CA GLU A 288 -5.19 21.01 7.98
C GLU A 288 -6.71 21.13 7.82
N LEU A 289 -7.24 22.33 8.04
CA LEU A 289 -8.65 22.67 7.95
C LEU A 289 -8.88 23.77 6.93
N SER A 290 -10.02 23.72 6.26
CA SER A 290 -10.51 24.78 5.39
C SER A 290 -11.39 25.74 6.18
N VAL A 291 -11.14 27.03 6.01
CA VAL A 291 -12.03 28.09 6.48
C VAL A 291 -13.08 28.32 5.39
N CYS A 292 -14.33 28.15 5.75
CA CYS A 292 -15.46 28.20 4.84
C CYS A 292 -16.45 29.29 5.23
N GLN A 293 -17.08 29.93 4.24
CA GLN A 293 -18.18 30.87 4.43
C GLN A 293 -19.47 30.33 3.84
N LEU A 294 -20.59 30.62 4.50
CA LEU A 294 -21.91 30.26 4.04
C LEU A 294 -22.29 31.08 2.81
N VAL A 295 -22.63 30.41 1.71
CA VAL A 295 -23.07 31.02 0.46
C VAL A 295 -24.60 31.00 0.37
N SER A 296 -25.22 29.88 0.71
CA SER A 296 -26.66 29.71 0.69
C SER A 296 -27.12 28.65 1.70
N GLY A 297 -28.39 28.70 2.07
CA GLY A 297 -28.98 27.84 3.11
C GLY A 297 -28.80 28.40 4.52
N SER A 298 -29.06 27.57 5.53
CA SER A 298 -28.88 27.90 6.94
C SER A 298 -28.35 26.70 7.70
N LEU A 299 -27.37 26.95 8.58
CA LEU A 299 -26.78 25.97 9.48
C LEU A 299 -27.06 26.32 10.95
N ASP A 300 -27.95 27.28 11.21
CA ASP A 300 -28.23 27.74 12.56
C ASP A 300 -29.17 26.77 13.29
N GLY A 301 -28.77 26.34 14.49
CA GLY A 301 -29.54 25.43 15.34
C GLY A 301 -29.31 23.94 15.06
N THR A 302 -28.51 23.58 14.06
CA THR A 302 -28.15 22.19 13.77
C THR A 302 -26.81 21.83 14.43
N ASP A 303 -26.73 20.64 15.02
CA ASP A 303 -25.47 20.12 15.52
C ASP A 303 -24.52 19.85 14.35
N LEU A 304 -23.35 20.52 14.36
CA LEU A 304 -22.34 20.39 13.31
C LEU A 304 -21.86 18.94 13.14
N GLN A 305 -21.93 18.12 14.20
CA GLN A 305 -21.54 16.72 14.16
C GLN A 305 -22.51 15.84 13.34
N GLN A 306 -23.73 16.31 13.10
CA GLN A 306 -24.74 15.62 12.30
C GLN A 306 -24.70 16.04 10.82
N LEU A 307 -23.76 16.91 10.46
CA LEU A 307 -23.63 17.43 9.11
C LEU A 307 -22.44 16.79 8.40
N VAL A 308 -22.64 16.52 7.12
CA VAL A 308 -21.63 15.97 6.22
C VAL A 308 -21.47 16.91 5.04
N VAL A 309 -20.24 17.16 4.65
CA VAL A 309 -19.90 18.06 3.55
C VAL A 309 -19.48 17.23 2.34
N LYS A 310 -20.08 17.48 1.19
CA LYS A 310 -19.89 16.72 -0.06
C LYS A 310 -19.55 17.64 -1.22
N GLU A 311 -18.86 17.09 -2.22
CA GLU A 311 -18.57 17.82 -3.45
C GLU A 311 -19.85 18.06 -4.26
N GLN A 312 -20.01 19.25 -4.84
CA GLN A 312 -21.11 19.50 -5.78
C GLN A 312 -20.84 18.77 -7.11
N GLY A 313 -21.70 17.83 -7.47
CA GLY A 313 -21.77 17.32 -8.85
C GLY A 313 -21.22 15.91 -9.13
N LYS A 314 -20.93 15.09 -8.11
CA LYS A 314 -20.78 13.64 -8.32
C LYS A 314 -21.96 12.91 -7.67
N VAL A 315 -22.89 12.45 -8.52
CA VAL A 315 -23.90 11.42 -8.21
C VAL A 315 -23.20 10.07 -8.17
#